data_AF-A0A6G7YQ47-F1
#
_entry.id   AF-A0A6G7YQ47-F1
#
_cell.length_a   1.000
_cell.length_b   1.000
_cell.length_c   1.000
_cell.angle_alpha   90.00
_cell.angle_beta   90.00
_cell.angle_gamma   90.00
#
_symmetry.space_group_name_H-M   'P 1'
#
loop_
_entity.id
_entity.type
_entity.pdbx_description
1 polymer ?
#
loop_
_entity_poly.entity_id
_entity_poly.type
_entity_poly.pdbx_seq_one_letter_code
_entity_poly.pdbx_strand_id
1 'polypeptide(L)'
;MLVVAAEARARSGTDHTRSYFDGRMAQLSPMFDDAIARGELPSTVDREGLFTLAAGSIYFRLFIAARKVDNDFIHSLVDRVCSIFCVPK
;
A
#
# COMPACT_ATOMS: atom_id res chain seq x y z
N MET A 1 -4.07 -7.97 10.92
CA MET A 1 -3.11 -7.01 11.52
C MET A 1 -2.63 -7.44 12.90
N LEU A 2 -3.51 -7.66 13.88
CA LEU A 2 -3.14 -8.35 15.11
C LEU A 2 -2.53 -9.73 14.84
N VAL A 3 -3.05 -10.46 13.84
CA VAL A 3 -2.52 -11.76 13.40
C VAL A 3 -1.08 -11.64 12.87
N VAL A 4 -0.76 -10.63 12.04
CA VAL A 4 0.60 -10.42 11.51
C VAL A 4 1.58 -10.02 12.61
N ALA A 5 1.18 -9.15 13.53
CA ALA A 5 2.02 -8.75 14.66
C ALA A 5 2.23 -9.90 15.67
N ALA A 6 1.21 -10.75 15.87
CA ALA A 6 1.30 -11.93 16.73
C ALA A 6 2.12 -13.05 16.07
N GLU A 7 1.95 -13.31 14.77
CA GLU A 7 2.69 -14.33 14.03
C GLU A 7 4.15 -13.94 13.79
N ALA A 8 4.45 -12.67 13.52
CA ALA A 8 5.83 -12.17 13.43
C ALA A 8 6.59 -12.34 14.76
N ARG A 9 5.89 -12.27 15.89
CA ARG A 9 6.46 -12.51 17.22
C ARG A 9 6.64 -14.01 17.52
N ALA A 10 5.80 -14.87 16.94
CA ALA A 10 5.86 -16.32 17.09
C ALA A 10 6.88 -16.99 16.15
N ARG A 11 7.14 -16.39 14.97
CA ARG A 11 8.08 -16.87 13.96
C ARG A 11 9.11 -15.78 13.69
N SER A 12 10.05 -15.63 14.62
CA SER A 12 11.18 -14.71 14.51
C SER A 12 12.06 -15.05 13.29
N GLY A 13 11.72 -14.50 12.13
CA GLY A 13 12.52 -14.59 10.91
C GLY A 13 12.12 -13.48 9.94
N THR A 14 13.10 -12.69 9.50
CA THR A 14 12.96 -11.61 8.51
C THR A 14 12.24 -12.05 7.23
N ASP A 15 12.27 -13.34 6.91
CA ASP A 15 11.64 -13.93 5.73
C ASP A 15 10.12 -13.88 5.76
N HIS A 16 9.49 -13.92 6.94
CA HIS A 16 8.02 -13.93 7.02
C HIS A 16 7.42 -12.58 6.64
N THR A 17 8.00 -11.47 7.12
CA THR A 17 7.52 -10.12 6.79
C THR A 17 7.66 -9.84 5.29
N ARG A 18 8.78 -10.28 4.68
CA ARG A 18 8.98 -10.17 3.24
C ARG A 18 7.95 -11.01 2.48
N SER A 19 7.79 -12.28 2.83
CA SER A 19 6.81 -13.16 2.20
C SER A 19 5.37 -12.65 2.32
N TYR A 20 5.00 -12.05 3.47
CA TYR A 20 3.71 -11.41 3.63
C TYR A 20 3.54 -10.24 2.66
N PHE A 21 4.55 -9.37 2.54
CA PHE A 21 4.52 -8.25 1.61
C PHE A 21 4.41 -8.72 0.16
N ASP A 22 5.21 -9.71 -0.24
CA ASP A 22 5.18 -10.31 -1.57
C ASP A 22 3.78 -10.89 -1.89
N GLY A 23 3.17 -11.59 -0.93
CA GLY A 23 1.81 -12.11 -1.05
C GLY A 23 0.76 -11.01 -1.22
N ARG A 24 0.92 -9.88 -0.51
CA ARG A 24 0.04 -8.71 -0.67
C ARG A 24 0.21 -8.06 -2.05
N MET A 25 1.44 -7.93 -2.54
CA MET A 25 1.71 -7.41 -3.88
C MET A 25 1.12 -8.32 -4.97
N ALA A 26 1.27 -9.64 -4.83
CA ALA A 26 0.65 -10.60 -5.75
C ALA A 26 -0.88 -10.48 -5.77
N GLN A 27 -1.51 -10.32 -4.59
CA GLN A 27 -2.96 -10.11 -4.48
C GLN A 27 -3.42 -8.81 -5.17
N LEU A 28 -2.61 -7.76 -5.11
CA LEU A 28 -2.94 -6.45 -5.68
C LEU A 28 -2.56 -6.33 -7.17
N SER A 29 -1.77 -7.25 -7.72
CA SER A 29 -1.31 -7.19 -9.12
C SER A 29 -2.44 -6.94 -10.12
N PRO A 30 -3.59 -7.66 -10.07
CA PRO A 30 -4.67 -7.46 -11.03
C PRO A 30 -5.23 -6.03 -11.03
N MET A 31 -5.28 -5.38 -9.86
CA MET A 31 -5.74 -3.99 -9.74
C MET A 31 -4.80 -3.03 -10.46
N PHE A 32 -3.48 -3.23 -10.35
CA PHE A 32 -2.49 -2.44 -11.07
C PHE A 32 -2.58 -2.69 -12.57
N ASP A 33 -2.72 -3.95 -12.98
CA ASP A 33 -2.82 -4.34 -14.38
C ASP A 33 -4.06 -3.69 -15.03
N ASP A 34 -5.20 -3.70 -14.34
CA ASP A 34 -6.44 -3.06 -14.81
C ASP A 34 -6.30 -1.53 -14.90
N ALA A 35 -5.65 -0.89 -13.92
CA ALA A 35 -5.43 0.56 -13.93
C ALA A 35 -4.49 0.99 -15.07
N ILE A 36 -3.45 0.19 -15.37
CA ILE A 36 -2.57 0.39 -16.52
C ILE A 36 -3.36 0.21 -17.82
N ALA A 37 -4.20 -0.82 -17.93
CA ALA A 37 -5.02 -1.06 -19.10
C ALA A 37 -6.02 0.08 -19.37
N ARG A 38 -6.53 0.73 -18.32
CA ARG A 38 -7.36 1.94 -18.42
C ARG A 38 -6.58 3.23 -18.72
N GLY A 39 -5.25 3.17 -18.74
CA GLY A 39 -4.38 4.35 -18.91
C GLY A 39 -4.33 5.26 -17.69
N GLU A 40 -4.75 4.79 -16.52
CA GLU A 40 -4.73 5.56 -15.26
C GLU A 40 -3.35 5.56 -14.61
N LEU A 41 -2.56 4.51 -14.84
CA LEU A 41 -1.17 4.37 -14.41
C LEU A 41 -0.26 4.13 -15.61
N PRO A 42 1.00 4.62 -15.57
CA PRO A 42 1.99 4.28 -16.59
C PRO A 42 2.35 2.80 -16.53
N SER A 43 2.67 2.19 -17.66
CA SER A 43 3.10 0.78 -17.73
C SER A 43 4.40 0.52 -16.95
N THR A 44 5.20 1.55 -16.70
CA THR A 44 6.45 1.52 -15.95
C THR A 44 6.28 1.95 -14.49
N VAL A 45 5.05 2.01 -13.97
CA VAL A 45 4.80 2.44 -12.58
C VAL A 45 5.57 1.58 -11.58
N ASP A 46 6.23 2.23 -10.61
CA ASP A 46 6.78 1.56 -9.44
C ASP A 46 5.64 1.13 -8.51
N ARG A 47 5.14 -0.10 -8.71
CA ARG A 47 4.00 -0.67 -7.95
C ARG A 47 4.32 -0.78 -6.46
N GLU A 48 5.56 -1.15 -6.13
CA GLU A 48 5.99 -1.32 -4.74
C GLU A 48 6.10 0.04 -4.06
N GLY A 49 6.73 1.03 -4.70
CA GLY A 49 6.81 2.39 -4.18
C GLY A 49 5.43 3.04 -3.98
N LEU A 50 4.52 2.87 -4.95
CA LEU A 50 3.13 3.35 -4.86
C LEU A 50 2.43 2.73 -3.65
N PHE A 51 2.47 1.41 -3.52
CA PHE A 51 1.81 0.71 -2.42
C PHE A 51 2.44 1.07 -1.06
N THR A 52 3.76 1.19 -1.01
CA THR A 52 4.52 1.59 0.19
C THR A 52 4.12 2.99 0.65
N LEU A 53 3.97 3.94 -0.26
CA LEU A 53 3.55 5.30 0.09
C LEU A 53 2.12 5.32 0.66
N ALA A 54 1.20 4.62 0.01
CA ALA A 54 -0.20 4.55 0.43
C ALA A 54 -0.33 3.85 1.79
N ALA A 55 0.17 2.61 1.89
CA ALA A 55 0.08 1.82 3.10
C ALA A 55 0.87 2.46 4.25
N GLY A 56 2.10 2.91 4.00
CA GLY A 56 2.96 3.55 4.99
C GLY A 56 2.31 4.77 5.64
N SER A 57 1.61 5.60 4.86
CA SER A 57 0.87 6.76 5.39
C SER A 57 -0.26 6.35 6.34
N ILE A 58 -0.98 5.28 6.03
CA ILE A 58 -2.03 4.71 6.89
C ILE A 58 -1.42 4.18 8.19
N TYR A 59 -0.35 3.40 8.08
CA TYR A 59 0.35 2.82 9.22
C TYR A 59 0.95 3.87 10.15
N PHE A 60 1.61 4.89 9.59
CA PHE A 60 2.15 6.00 10.35
C PHE A 60 1.06 6.73 11.12
N ARG A 61 -0.06 7.04 10.45
CA ARG A 61 -1.17 7.73 11.09
C ARG A 61 -1.78 6.92 12.24
N LEU A 62 -1.96 5.62 12.03
CA LEU A 62 -2.59 4.73 12.99
C LEU A 62 -1.69 4.44 14.20
N PHE A 63 -0.43 4.05 13.96
CA PHE A 63 0.45 3.52 15.00
C PHE A 63 1.42 4.53 15.59
N ILE A 64 1.87 5.51 14.80
CA ILE A 64 2.84 6.51 15.28
C ILE A 64 2.13 7.76 15.74
N ALA A 65 1.25 8.33 14.90
CA ALA A 65 0.53 9.55 15.23
C ALA A 65 -0.69 9.30 16.14
N ALA A 66 -1.10 8.03 16.33
CA ALA A 66 -2.28 7.63 17.08
C ALA A 66 -3.55 8.43 16.70
N ARG A 67 -3.72 8.68 15.38
CA ARG A 67 -4.87 9.42 14.84
C ARG A 67 -5.82 8.47 14.10
N LYS A 68 -7.09 8.85 14.07
CA LYS A 68 -8.12 8.14 13.30
C LYS A 68 -7.80 8.19 11.81
N VAL A 69 -7.90 7.05 11.14
CA VAL A 69 -7.94 6.93 9.68
C VAL A 69 -9.42 6.97 9.28
N ASP A 70 -9.89 8.12 8.81
CA ASP A 70 -11.26 8.35 8.34
C ASP A 70 -11.29 8.52 6.81
N ASN A 71 -12.50 8.58 6.25
CA ASN A 71 -12.68 8.69 4.80
C ASN A 71 -12.03 9.97 4.25
N ASP A 72 -12.13 11.09 4.95
CA ASP A 72 -11.51 12.35 4.52
C ASP A 72 -9.99 12.22 4.39
N PHE A 73 -9.34 11.57 5.36
CA PHE A 73 -7.92 11.25 5.26
C PHE A 73 -7.62 10.31 4.09
N ILE A 74 -8.42 9.25 3.89
CA ILE A 74 -8.22 8.31 2.79
C ILE A 74 -8.37 8.99 1.44
N HIS A 75 -9.39 9.83 1.24
CA HIS A 75 -9.57 10.60 0.01
C HIS A 75 -8.38 11.52 -0.26
N SER A 76 -7.95 12.30 0.74
CA SER A 76 -6.78 13.17 0.58
C SER A 76 -5.49 12.37 0.30
N LEU A 77 -5.34 11.19 0.90
CA LEU A 77 -4.20 10.31 0.66
C LEU A 77 -4.21 9.78 -0.77
N VAL A 78 -5.36 9.32 -1.27
CA VAL A 78 -5.50 8.84 -2.65
C VAL A 78 -5.17 9.96 -3.63
N ASP A 79 -5.71 11.18 -3.43
CA ASP A 79 -5.40 12.32 -4.29
C ASP A 79 -3.90 12.61 -4.36
N ARG A 80 -3.21 12.56 -3.21
CA ARG A 80 -1.75 12.76 -3.13
C ARG A 80 -0.98 11.66 -3.83
N VAL A 81 -1.33 10.39 -3.61
CA VAL A 81 -0.69 9.25 -4.29
C VAL A 81 -0.89 9.38 -5.80
N CYS A 82 -2.11 9.65 -6.24
CA CYS A 82 -2.42 9.84 -7.66
C CYS A 82 -1.67 11.02 -8.26
N SER A 83 -1.48 12.12 -7.54
CA SER A 83 -0.70 13.26 -8.04
C SER A 83 0.77 12.93 -8.34
N ILE A 84 1.30 11.84 -7.76
CA ILE A 84 2.67 11.38 -7.95
C ILE A 84 2.76 10.28 -9.02
N PHE A 85 1.78 9.35 -9.02
CA PHE A 85 1.89 8.11 -9.80
C PHE A 85 0.92 7.99 -10.97
N CYS A 86 -0.20 8.71 -10.96
CA CYS A 86 -1.20 8.60 -12.03
C CYS A 86 -0.83 9.47 -13.23
N VAL A 87 -1.31 9.05 -14.39
CA VAL A 87 -1.22 9.85 -15.61
C VAL A 87 -2.18 11.04 -15.48
N PRO A 88 -1.74 12.28 -15.77
CA PRO A 88 -2.63 13.43 -15.83
C PRO A 88 -3.74 13.18 -16.85
N LYS A 89 -4.99 13.42 -16.46
CA LYS A 89 -6.14 13.40 -17.39
C LYS A 89 -6.32 14.76 -18.04
#